data_AF-A0A7C4SFK3-F1
#
_entry.id   AF-A0A7C4SFK3-F1
#
_cell.length_a   1.000
_cell.length_b   1.000
_cell.length_c   1.000
_cell.angle_alpha   90.00
_cell.angle_beta   90.00
_cell.angle_gamma   90.00
#
_symmetry.space_group_name_H-M   'P 1'
#
loop_
_entity.id
_entity.type
_entity.pdbx_description
1 polymer ?
#
loop_
_entity_poly.entity_id
_entity_poly.type
_entity_poly.pdbx_seq_one_letter_code
_entity_poly.pdbx_strand_id
1 'polypeptide(L)'
;MRALTLHEPSAEELPRRAERALETIRRWIAEGVERLAGPVGAMVDALAERLGIPREEVEVVSYDPEPQNWPDASMGCPEPGRVYEQSVTSGYRVFLRARGQFYEVHMDQTGTQVVFCR
;
A
#
# COMPACT_ATOMS: atom_id res chain seq x y z
N MET A 1 -10.37 -39.50 42.20
CA MET A 1 -9.49 -38.42 41.71
C MET A 1 -9.01 -38.80 40.31
N ARG A 2 -9.47 -38.09 39.26
CA ARG A 2 -9.00 -38.30 37.88
C ARG A 2 -7.76 -37.43 37.65
N ALA A 3 -6.62 -38.05 37.39
CA ALA A 3 -5.42 -37.35 36.96
C ALA A 3 -5.66 -36.83 35.54
N LEU A 4 -5.53 -35.52 35.35
CA LEU A 4 -5.45 -34.91 34.03
C LEU A 4 -4.05 -35.20 33.49
N THR A 5 -3.94 -36.16 32.58
CA THR A 5 -2.71 -36.34 31.79
C THR A 5 -2.57 -35.14 30.86
N LEU A 6 -1.58 -34.30 31.13
CA LEU A 6 -1.13 -33.31 30.16
C LEU A 6 -0.46 -34.09 29.02
N HIS A 7 -1.05 -34.03 27.84
CA HIS A 7 -0.47 -34.61 26.63
C HIS A 7 0.65 -33.69 26.15
N GLU A 8 1.90 -34.05 26.43
CA GLU A 8 3.05 -33.37 25.87
C GLU A 8 3.17 -33.73 24.38
N PRO A 9 3.16 -32.72 23.48
CA PRO A 9 3.24 -32.98 22.05
C PRO A 9 4.63 -33.54 21.69
N SER A 10 4.64 -34.50 20.77
CA SER A 10 5.87 -35.13 20.28
C SER A 10 6.80 -34.12 19.60
N ALA A 11 8.11 -34.37 19.61
CA ALA A 11 9.15 -33.59 18.92
C ALA A 11 8.85 -33.39 17.42
N GLU A 12 8.02 -34.24 16.82
CA GLU A 12 7.62 -34.18 15.41
C GLU A 12 6.31 -33.42 15.16
N GLU A 13 5.50 -33.18 16.21
CA GLU A 13 4.27 -32.39 16.12
C GLU A 13 4.54 -30.88 16.16
N LEU A 14 5.56 -30.45 16.90
CA LEU A 14 5.93 -29.03 17.01
C LEU A 14 6.36 -28.42 15.65
N PRO A 15 7.22 -29.07 14.83
CA PRO A 15 7.56 -28.58 13.49
C PRO A 15 6.35 -28.51 12.56
N ARG A 16 5.49 -29.54 12.51
CA ARG A 16 4.30 -29.55 11.64
C ARG A 16 3.26 -28.49 12.05
N ARG A 17 3.13 -28.21 13.35
CA ARG A 17 2.27 -27.11 13.86
C ARG A 17 2.85 -25.75 13.47
N ALA A 18 4.17 -25.57 13.57
CA ALA A 18 4.85 -24.36 13.14
C ALA A 18 4.71 -24.13 11.62
N GLU A 19 4.88 -25.16 10.79
CA GLU A 19 4.72 -25.07 9.33
C GLU A 19 3.32 -24.61 8.92
N ARG A 20 2.26 -25.19 9.48
CA ARG A 20 0.87 -24.76 9.19
C ARG A 20 0.60 -23.30 9.59
N ALA A 21 1.17 -22.86 10.71
CA ALA A 21 1.08 -21.47 11.13
C ALA A 21 1.84 -20.55 10.17
N LEU A 22 3.04 -20.95 9.75
CA LEU A 22 3.87 -20.21 8.79
C LEU A 22 3.25 -20.16 7.39
N GLU A 23 2.58 -21.21 6.92
CA GLU A 23 1.83 -21.19 5.65
C GLU A 23 0.70 -20.17 5.68
N THR A 24 -0.01 -20.07 6.81
CA THR A 24 -1.08 -19.09 7.01
C THR A 24 -0.52 -17.67 6.98
N ILE A 25 0.60 -17.43 7.66
CA ILE A 25 1.29 -16.14 7.66
C ILE A 25 1.84 -15.80 6.26
N ARG A 26 2.47 -16.75 5.58
CA ARG A 26 3.01 -16.58 4.21
C ARG A 26 1.92 -16.18 3.22
N ARG A 27 0.74 -16.81 3.30
CA ARG A 27 -0.41 -16.45 2.49
C ARG A 27 -0.87 -15.01 2.75
N TRP A 28 -0.99 -14.64 4.04
CA TRP A 28 -1.34 -13.27 4.44
C TRP A 28 -0.34 -12.21 3.97
N ILE A 29 0.96 -12.53 4.04
CA ILE A 29 2.03 -11.65 3.57
C ILE A 29 2.01 -11.54 2.04
N ALA A 30 1.83 -12.64 1.31
CA ALA A 30 1.75 -12.61 -0.15
C ALA A 30 0.62 -11.69 -0.64
N GLU A 31 -0.58 -11.82 -0.07
CA GLU A 31 -1.73 -10.94 -0.34
C GLU A 31 -1.49 -9.47 0.07
N GLY A 32 -0.66 -9.24 1.09
CA GLY A 32 -0.24 -7.90 1.51
C GLY A 32 0.80 -7.29 0.57
N VAL A 33 1.76 -8.08 0.09
CA VAL A 33 2.83 -7.67 -0.82
C VAL A 33 2.28 -7.34 -2.21
N GLU A 34 1.32 -8.12 -2.72
CA GLU A 34 0.68 -7.84 -4.02
C GLU A 34 -0.11 -6.53 -4.03
N ARG A 35 -0.78 -6.18 -2.92
CA ARG A 35 -1.45 -4.89 -2.78
C ARG A 35 -0.47 -3.70 -2.79
N LEU A 36 0.75 -3.91 -2.31
CA LEU A 36 1.81 -2.90 -2.32
C LEU A 36 2.60 -2.87 -3.64
N ALA A 37 2.48 -3.90 -4.47
CA ALA A 37 3.10 -3.97 -5.81
C ALA A 37 2.28 -3.27 -6.91
N GLY A 38 1.09 -2.75 -6.57
CA GLY A 38 0.20 -2.04 -7.48
C GLY A 38 0.40 -0.51 -7.50
N PRO A 39 -0.66 0.29 -7.74
CA PRO A 39 -0.59 1.76 -7.82
C PRO A 39 0.10 2.41 -6.61
N VAL A 40 -0.09 1.84 -5.42
CA VAL A 40 0.56 2.29 -4.17
C VAL A 40 2.08 2.23 -4.29
N GLY A 41 2.62 1.11 -4.80
CA GLY A 41 4.06 0.94 -4.99
C GLY A 41 4.63 1.95 -5.98
N ALA A 42 3.92 2.19 -7.09
CA ALA A 42 4.36 3.18 -8.07
C ALA A 42 4.35 4.62 -7.51
N MET A 43 3.39 4.96 -6.65
CA MET A 43 3.37 6.26 -5.96
C MET A 43 4.45 6.36 -4.87
N VAL A 44 4.80 5.26 -4.19
CA VAL A 44 5.94 5.18 -3.28
C VAL A 44 7.24 5.43 -4.03
N ASP A 45 7.45 4.74 -5.16
CA ASP A 45 8.65 4.89 -5.98
C ASP A 45 8.75 6.33 -6.55
N ALA A 46 7.62 6.91 -7.00
CA ALA A 46 7.56 8.30 -7.47
C ALA A 46 7.94 9.31 -6.38
N LEU A 47 7.49 9.11 -5.12
CA LEU A 47 7.88 9.97 -4.01
C LEU A 47 9.36 9.78 -3.65
N ALA A 48 9.84 8.54 -3.63
CA ALA A 48 11.24 8.22 -3.35
C ALA A 48 12.18 8.89 -4.36
N GLU A 49 11.87 8.79 -5.66
CA GLU A 49 12.58 9.46 -6.74
C GLU A 49 12.55 10.98 -6.58
N ARG A 50 11.37 11.56 -6.32
CA ARG A 50 11.20 13.01 -6.12
C ARG A 50 12.05 13.55 -4.96
N LEU A 51 12.21 12.78 -3.89
CA LEU A 51 12.96 13.18 -2.69
C LEU A 51 14.43 12.75 -2.73
N GLY A 52 14.83 11.92 -3.70
CA GLY A 52 16.17 11.34 -3.78
C GLY A 52 16.51 10.45 -2.59
N ILE A 53 15.55 9.62 -2.16
CA ILE A 53 15.70 8.71 -1.01
C ILE A 53 15.44 7.25 -1.41
N PRO A 54 15.94 6.28 -0.63
CA PRO A 54 15.55 4.89 -0.78
C PRO A 54 14.05 4.71 -0.56
N ARG A 55 13.40 3.78 -1.28
CA ARG A 55 11.95 3.49 -1.11
C ARG A 55 11.61 3.08 0.31
N GLU A 56 12.56 2.49 1.02
CA GLU A 56 12.41 2.00 2.39
C GLU A 56 12.25 3.15 3.40
N GLU A 57 12.63 4.38 3.02
CA GLU A 57 12.39 5.59 3.80
C GLU A 57 10.99 6.20 3.58
N VAL A 58 10.20 5.63 2.66
CA VAL A 58 8.82 6.04 2.38
C VAL A 58 7.86 5.06 3.03
N GLU A 59 7.04 5.56 3.95
CA GLU A 59 5.99 4.79 4.60
C GLU A 59 4.64 5.07 3.96
N VAL A 60 3.87 4.01 3.70
CA VAL A 60 2.45 4.11 3.33
C VAL A 60 1.64 4.27 4.61
N VAL A 61 1.01 5.44 4.78
CA VAL A 61 0.19 5.75 5.95
C VAL A 61 -1.23 5.21 5.77
N SER A 62 -1.82 5.48 4.61
CA SER A 62 -3.14 4.97 4.22
C SER A 62 -3.33 5.06 2.71
N TYR A 63 -4.26 4.29 2.18
CA TYR A 63 -4.65 4.35 0.77
C TYR A 63 -6.09 3.87 0.59
N ASP A 64 -6.74 4.35 -0.46
CA ASP A 64 -8.04 3.85 -0.89
C ASP A 64 -7.82 2.64 -1.84
N PRO A 65 -8.37 1.45 -1.55
CA PRO A 65 -8.09 0.24 -2.33
C PRO A 65 -8.78 0.23 -3.71
N GLU A 66 -9.88 0.96 -3.83
CA GLU A 66 -10.62 1.15 -5.08
C GLU A 66 -10.32 2.53 -5.67
N PRO A 67 -10.30 2.65 -7.01
CA PRO A 67 -10.10 3.95 -7.63
C PRO A 67 -11.31 4.88 -7.38
N GLN A 68 -11.03 6.16 -7.18
CA GLN A 68 -12.00 7.24 -7.07
C GLN A 68 -12.15 7.96 -8.41
N ASN A 69 -13.35 8.50 -8.64
CA ASN A 69 -13.62 9.32 -9.82
C ASN A 69 -13.51 10.81 -9.47
N TRP A 70 -12.59 11.50 -10.12
CA TRP A 70 -12.45 12.96 -10.06
C TRP A 70 -13.15 13.63 -11.24
N PRO A 71 -13.64 14.87 -11.07
CA PRO A 71 -14.40 15.56 -12.11
C PRO A 71 -13.55 16.00 -13.32
N ASP A 72 -12.23 16.07 -13.18
CA ASP A 72 -11.30 16.52 -14.22
C ASP A 72 -9.92 15.87 -14.08
N ALA A 73 -9.04 16.12 -15.06
CA ALA A 73 -7.67 15.63 -15.11
C ALA A 73 -6.73 16.27 -14.05
N SER A 74 -7.23 17.16 -13.18
CA SER A 74 -6.45 17.62 -12.02
C SER A 74 -6.42 16.57 -10.91
N MET A 75 -7.31 15.58 -10.97
CA MET A 75 -7.51 14.57 -9.92
C MET A 75 -7.68 15.21 -8.54
N GLY A 76 -8.37 16.35 -8.46
CA GLY A 76 -8.61 17.07 -7.21
C GLY A 76 -7.44 17.92 -6.70
N CYS A 77 -6.34 18.03 -7.45
CA CYS A 77 -5.16 18.81 -7.07
C CYS A 77 -4.80 19.85 -8.16
N PRO A 78 -5.68 20.85 -8.39
CA PRO A 78 -5.47 21.85 -9.42
C PRO A 78 -4.35 22.83 -9.07
N GLU A 79 -3.48 23.10 -10.05
CA GLU A 79 -2.42 24.10 -9.98
C GLU A 79 -2.95 25.46 -10.45
N PRO A 80 -2.61 26.57 -9.74
CA PRO A 80 -3.00 27.91 -10.15
C PRO A 80 -2.55 28.23 -11.60
N GLY A 81 -3.48 28.72 -12.42
CA GLY A 81 -3.20 29.12 -13.80
C GLY A 81 -3.16 27.99 -14.82
N ARG A 82 -3.38 26.73 -14.43
CA ARG A 82 -3.52 25.61 -15.35
C ARG A 82 -4.98 25.37 -15.71
N VAL A 83 -5.23 25.03 -16.98
CA VAL A 83 -6.53 24.54 -17.46
C VAL A 83 -6.46 23.02 -17.53
N TYR A 84 -7.47 22.35 -16.98
CA TYR A 84 -7.57 20.89 -16.94
C TYR A 84 -8.71 20.40 -17.84
N GLU A 85 -8.49 19.27 -18.48
CA GLU A 85 -9.53 18.60 -19.25
C GLU A 85 -10.70 18.21 -18.34
N GLN A 86 -11.91 18.59 -18.75
CA GLN A 86 -13.15 18.38 -17.98
C GLN A 86 -13.74 16.99 -18.27
N SER A 87 -12.92 15.96 -18.10
CA SER A 87 -13.30 14.56 -18.23
C SER A 87 -13.13 13.83 -16.91
N VAL A 88 -14.12 12.98 -16.58
CA VAL A 88 -14.08 12.19 -15.35
C VAL A 88 -12.87 11.28 -15.40
N THR A 89 -11.95 11.48 -14.45
CA THR A 89 -10.70 10.74 -14.35
C THR A 89 -10.78 9.79 -13.17
N SER A 90 -10.64 8.50 -13.43
CA SER A 90 -10.58 7.45 -12.41
C SER A 90 -9.13 7.25 -11.95
N GLY A 91 -8.89 6.94 -10.68
CA GLY A 91 -7.55 6.61 -10.19
C GLY A 91 -7.44 6.52 -8.66
N TYR A 92 -6.23 6.54 -8.13
CA TYR A 92 -5.92 6.16 -6.75
C TYR A 92 -5.41 7.35 -5.93
N ARG A 93 -5.66 7.30 -4.62
CA ARG A 93 -5.10 8.23 -3.63
C ARG A 93 -4.35 7.47 -2.55
N VAL A 94 -3.17 7.97 -2.21
CA VAL A 94 -2.32 7.43 -1.16
C VAL A 94 -1.78 8.56 -0.30
N PHE A 95 -1.80 8.36 1.02
CA PHE A 95 -1.08 9.19 1.97
C PHE A 95 0.23 8.51 2.34
N LEU A 96 1.34 9.20 2.07
CA LEU A 96 2.69 8.74 2.31
C LEU A 96 3.36 9.59 3.39
N ARG A 97 4.36 9.02 4.08
CA ARG A 97 5.21 9.74 5.01
C ARG A 97 6.68 9.48 4.71
N ALA A 98 7.47 10.55 4.62
CA ALA A 98 8.91 10.47 4.43
C ALA A 98 9.59 11.63 5.15
N ARG A 99 10.72 11.37 5.84
CA ARG A 99 11.47 12.37 6.62
C ARG A 99 10.60 13.20 7.59
N GLY A 100 9.58 12.56 8.18
CA GLY A 100 8.66 13.21 9.12
C GLY A 100 7.65 14.17 8.48
N GLN A 101 7.49 14.16 7.16
CA GLN A 101 6.49 14.94 6.42
C GLN A 101 5.47 14.01 5.75
N PHE A 102 4.22 14.46 5.68
CA PHE A 102 3.13 13.74 5.00
C PHE A 102 2.96 14.27 3.58
N TYR A 103 2.60 13.37 2.67
CA TYR A 103 2.37 13.66 1.26
C TYR A 103 1.08 12.97 0.81
N GLU A 104 0.17 13.73 0.21
CA GLU A 104 -0.99 13.18 -0.51
C GLU A 104 -0.62 13.05 -1.98
N VAL A 105 -0.71 11.83 -2.50
CA VAL A 105 -0.29 11.48 -3.87
C VAL A 105 -1.46 10.84 -4.59
N HIS A 106 -1.78 11.39 -5.76
CA HIS A 106 -2.82 10.87 -6.65
C HIS A 106 -2.18 10.30 -7.91
N MET A 107 -2.76 9.23 -8.42
CA MET A 107 -2.32 8.59 -9.66
C MET A 107 -3.55 8.21 -10.48
N ASP A 108 -3.54 8.47 -11.79
CA ASP A 108 -4.63 8.04 -12.65
C ASP A 108 -4.67 6.51 -12.77
N GLN A 109 -5.81 5.94 -13.16
CA GLN A 109 -5.98 4.48 -13.19
C GLN A 109 -5.02 3.79 -14.18
N THR A 110 -4.52 4.51 -15.18
CA THR A 110 -3.54 3.96 -16.15
C THR A 110 -2.11 3.95 -15.62
N GLY A 111 -1.83 4.69 -14.55
CA GLY A 111 -0.49 4.85 -13.99
C GLY A 111 0.42 5.78 -14.79
N THR A 112 -0.14 6.60 -15.69
CA THR A 112 0.59 7.51 -16.57
C THR A 112 0.88 8.85 -15.90
N GLN A 113 -0.01 9.30 -15.01
CA GLN A 113 0.09 10.60 -14.34
C GLN A 113 0.12 10.41 -12.83
N VAL A 114 1.12 11.01 -12.18
CA VAL A 114 1.22 11.12 -10.72
C VAL A 114 1.22 12.59 -10.32
N VAL A 115 0.36 12.96 -9.37
CA VAL A 115 0.19 14.33 -8.87
C VAL A 115 0.44 14.34 -7.37
N PHE A 116 1.24 15.31 -6.91
CA PHE A 116 1.52 15.54 -5.49
C PHE A 116 0.71 16.74 -5.02
N CYS A 117 -0.23 16.50 -4.12
CA CYS A 117 -1.11 17.52 -3.57
C CYS A 117 -0.41 18.29 -2.45
N ARG A 118 -0.78 19.56 -2.27
CA ARG A 118 -0.18 20.48 -1.28
C ARG A 118 -1.12 20.72 -0.12
#